data_AF-A0A2K3CTM2-F1
#
_entry.id   AF-A0A2K3CTM2-F1
#
_cell.length_a   1.000
_cell.length_b   1.000
_cell.length_c   1.000
_cell.angle_alpha   90.00
_cell.angle_beta   90.00
_cell.angle_gamma   90.00
#
_symmetry.space_group_name_H-M   'P 1'
#
loop_
_entity.id
_entity.type
_entity.pdbx_description
1 polymer ?
#
loop_
_entity_poly.entity_id
_entity_poly.type
_entity_poly.pdbx_seq_one_letter_code
_entity_poly.pdbx_strand_id
1 'polypeptide(L)'
;MGVIRGSLLGYLPPVTILRPAVLVPGPWCFALPLWGNPVLPCAAGLQAGGLERDFPALMALPGLLTLGTAVRCWEALAAVRQLVASKPAGALGPRLARRCTMQYKRSVLRPILRIADMARVPPELQSGPDAAAQFSALLARMAAACAEPGVAAWRG
;
A
#
# COMPACT_ATOMS: atom_id res chain seq x y z
N MET A 1 16.67 39.38 -22.78
CA MET A 1 16.56 37.91 -22.79
C MET A 1 17.71 37.34 -21.98
N GLY A 2 17.44 36.83 -20.78
CA GLY A 2 18.46 36.19 -19.92
C GLY A 2 18.35 34.68 -20.02
N VAL A 3 19.34 34.03 -20.62
CA VAL A 3 19.47 32.57 -20.64
C VAL A 3 20.18 32.15 -19.36
N ILE A 4 19.44 31.55 -18.42
CA ILE A 4 20.04 30.91 -17.24
C ILE A 4 20.56 29.53 -17.71
N ARG A 5 21.87 29.43 -17.96
CA ARG A 5 22.57 28.16 -18.17
C ARG A 5 22.58 27.36 -16.87
N GLY A 6 22.00 26.16 -16.91
CA GLY A 6 22.01 25.22 -15.79
C GLY A 6 23.44 24.81 -15.42
N SER A 7 23.90 25.17 -14.23
CA SER A 7 25.21 24.80 -13.67
C SER A 7 25.08 24.39 -12.21
N LEU A 8 24.12 23.52 -11.89
CA LEU A 8 23.94 22.96 -10.54
C LEU A 8 23.94 21.42 -10.49
N LEU A 9 23.96 20.74 -11.64
CA LEU A 9 24.00 19.26 -11.69
C LEU A 9 25.43 18.67 -11.56
N GLY A 10 26.48 19.49 -11.73
CA GLY A 10 27.87 19.02 -11.71
C GLY A 10 28.47 18.73 -10.32
N TYR A 11 27.77 19.07 -9.24
CA TYR A 11 28.20 18.83 -7.86
C TYR A 11 27.54 17.61 -7.21
N LEU A 12 26.70 16.89 -7.96
CA LEU A 12 26.14 15.65 -7.45
C LEU A 12 27.25 14.58 -7.43
N PRO A 13 27.46 13.87 -6.31
CA PRO A 13 28.33 12.70 -6.31
C PRO A 13 27.85 11.72 -7.40
N PRO A 14 28.77 10.96 -8.03
CA PRO A 14 28.42 10.08 -9.13
C PRO A 14 27.25 9.17 -8.73
N VAL A 15 26.22 9.12 -9.58
CA VAL A 15 25.04 8.27 -9.37
C VAL A 15 25.51 6.83 -9.32
N THR A 16 25.60 6.29 -8.10
CA THR A 16 25.96 4.89 -7.89
C THR A 16 24.66 4.09 -7.90
N ILE A 17 24.42 3.36 -8.99
CA ILE A 17 23.31 2.42 -9.08
C ILE A 17 23.68 1.22 -8.20
N LEU A 18 23.08 1.15 -7.00
CA LEU A 18 23.14 -0.05 -6.19
C LEU A 18 22.42 -1.17 -6.95
N ARG A 19 23.15 -2.23 -7.30
CA ARG A 19 22.54 -3.41 -7.93
C ARG A 19 21.54 -4.05 -6.96
N PRO A 20 20.36 -4.52 -7.41
CA PRO A 20 19.36 -5.18 -6.57
C PRO A 20 19.90 -6.33 -5.72
N ALA A 21 20.96 -7.00 -6.18
CA ALA A 21 21.65 -8.09 -5.46
C ALA A 21 22.25 -7.67 -4.10
N VAL A 22 22.36 -6.36 -3.81
CA VAL A 22 22.92 -5.83 -2.55
C VAL A 22 21.82 -5.41 -1.56
N LEU A 23 20.60 -5.15 -2.05
CA LEU A 23 19.51 -4.66 -1.21
C LEU A 23 18.65 -5.83 -0.75
N VAL A 24 19.08 -6.51 0.32
CA VAL A 24 18.17 -7.39 1.06
C VAL A 24 17.06 -6.51 1.63
N PRO A 25 15.77 -6.85 1.45
CA PRO A 25 14.66 -6.16 2.12
C PRO A 25 14.88 -6.03 3.64
N GLY A 26 14.02 -5.28 4.34
CA GLY A 26 14.39 -4.58 5.59
C GLY A 26 13.22 -4.28 6.54
N PRO A 27 13.34 -4.26 7.89
CA PRO A 27 12.32 -3.59 8.70
C PRO A 27 12.31 -2.10 8.32
N TRP A 28 13.45 -1.61 7.84
CA TRP A 28 13.63 -0.33 7.18
C TRP A 28 12.73 -0.14 5.94
N CYS A 29 12.27 -1.20 5.26
CA CYS A 29 11.34 -1.10 4.13
C CYS A 29 9.94 -0.64 4.55
N PHE A 30 9.56 -0.77 5.83
CA PHE A 30 8.29 -0.22 6.34
C PHE A 30 8.28 1.32 6.33
N ALA A 31 9.46 1.95 6.41
CA ALA A 31 9.60 3.40 6.31
C ALA A 31 9.69 3.89 4.87
N LEU A 32 9.98 3.01 3.91
CA LEU A 32 10.07 3.38 2.50
C LEU A 32 8.69 3.61 1.86
N PRO A 33 8.65 4.43 0.79
CA PRO A 33 7.46 4.57 -0.04
C PRO A 33 6.95 3.23 -0.58
N LEU A 34 5.68 3.16 -0.95
CA LEU A 34 5.13 2.01 -1.67
C LEU A 34 5.76 1.87 -3.06
N TRP A 35 6.00 2.98 -3.75
CA TRP A 35 6.65 2.97 -5.05
C TRP A 35 8.17 2.77 -4.91
N GLY A 36 8.74 1.86 -5.69
CA GLY A 36 10.15 1.50 -5.62
C GLY A 36 10.54 0.73 -4.35
N ASN A 37 9.57 0.23 -3.57
CA ASN A 37 9.87 -0.56 -2.38
C ASN A 37 10.46 -1.92 -2.76
N PRO A 38 11.62 -2.32 -2.21
CA PRO A 38 12.23 -3.61 -2.56
C PRO A 38 11.41 -4.83 -2.05
N VAL A 39 10.52 -4.66 -1.05
CA VAL A 39 9.56 -5.69 -0.60
C VAL A 39 8.42 -5.91 -1.60
N LEU A 40 8.19 -4.95 -2.49
CA LEU A 40 7.22 -5.02 -3.57
C LEU A 40 8.01 -5.26 -4.86
N PRO A 41 8.54 -6.48 -5.07
CA PRO A 41 9.48 -6.73 -6.12
C PRO A 41 8.80 -6.48 -7.46
N CYS A 42 9.58 -5.89 -8.37
CA CYS A 42 9.39 -6.04 -9.81
C CYS A 42 9.51 -7.52 -10.27
N ALA A 43 9.66 -8.50 -9.37
CA ALA A 43 10.02 -9.90 -9.65
C ALA A 43 8.87 -10.78 -10.15
N ALA A 44 7.66 -10.24 -10.33
CA ALA A 44 6.73 -10.87 -11.27
C ALA A 44 7.02 -10.45 -12.74
N GLY A 45 8.25 -9.99 -12.98
CA GLY A 45 8.74 -9.47 -14.25
C GLY A 45 8.03 -8.19 -14.69
N LEU A 46 8.39 -7.69 -15.86
CA LEU A 46 7.58 -6.73 -16.63
C LEU A 46 6.13 -7.20 -16.92
N GLN A 47 5.73 -8.39 -16.43
CA GLN A 47 4.46 -9.06 -16.69
C GLN A 47 3.40 -8.81 -15.61
N ALA A 48 3.76 -8.73 -14.32
CA ALA A 48 2.84 -8.15 -13.34
C ALA A 48 2.79 -6.65 -13.55
N GLY A 49 1.57 -6.09 -13.53
CA GLY A 49 1.39 -4.66 -13.52
C GLY A 49 2.19 -4.00 -12.41
N GLY A 50 2.60 -2.76 -12.63
CA GLY A 50 3.02 -1.89 -11.53
C GLY A 50 1.87 -1.74 -10.52
N LEU A 51 2.17 -1.34 -9.30
CA LEU A 51 1.15 -1.10 -8.27
C LEU A 51 0.06 -0.11 -8.74
N GLU A 52 0.43 0.85 -9.59
CA GLU A 52 -0.51 1.79 -10.22
C GLU A 52 -1.52 1.12 -11.14
N ARG A 53 -1.16 0.01 -11.79
CA ARG A 53 -2.06 -0.78 -12.64
C ARG A 53 -2.93 -1.70 -11.81
N ASP A 54 -2.34 -2.38 -10.82
CA ASP A 54 -3.03 -3.45 -10.10
C ASP A 54 -3.82 -2.94 -8.89
N PHE A 55 -3.42 -1.79 -8.33
CA PHE A 55 -4.05 -1.15 -7.18
C PHE A 55 -4.21 0.38 -7.39
N PRO A 56 -4.85 0.83 -8.49
CA PRO A 56 -4.94 2.25 -8.83
C PRO A 56 -5.62 3.08 -7.72
N ALA A 57 -6.66 2.53 -7.09
CA ALA A 57 -7.36 3.20 -6.01
C ALA A 57 -6.49 3.38 -4.76
N LEU A 58 -5.65 2.40 -4.41
CA LEU A 58 -4.72 2.54 -3.29
C LEU A 58 -3.63 3.57 -3.63
N MET A 59 -3.12 3.59 -4.86
CA MET A 59 -2.11 4.55 -5.31
C MET A 59 -2.64 5.99 -5.38
N ALA A 60 -3.94 6.17 -5.60
CA ALA A 60 -4.58 7.48 -5.56
C ALA A 60 -4.93 7.96 -4.13
N LEU A 61 -4.77 7.10 -3.11
CA LEU A 61 -5.28 7.38 -1.78
C LEU A 61 -4.33 8.31 -0.99
N PRO A 62 -4.79 9.51 -0.58
CA PRO A 62 -3.91 10.45 0.11
C PRO A 62 -3.49 9.91 1.48
N GLY A 63 -2.20 10.03 1.80
CA GLY A 63 -1.63 9.56 3.05
C GLY A 63 -1.17 8.09 3.04
N LEU A 64 -1.50 7.32 2.01
CA LEU A 64 -0.95 5.98 1.81
C LEU A 64 0.43 6.07 1.13
N LEU A 65 1.42 6.55 1.88
CA LEU A 65 2.75 6.87 1.33
C LEU A 65 3.72 5.70 1.44
N THR A 66 3.75 5.02 2.59
CA THR A 66 4.76 4.02 2.93
C THR A 66 4.16 2.63 3.10
N LEU A 67 5.02 1.62 2.94
CA LEU A 67 4.66 0.23 3.20
C LEU A 67 4.12 0.04 4.63
N GLY A 68 4.75 0.69 5.62
CA GLY A 68 4.30 0.63 7.00
C GLY A 68 2.93 1.27 7.21
N THR A 69 2.58 2.32 6.47
CA THR A 69 1.21 2.85 6.50
C THR A 69 0.22 1.86 5.91
N ALA A 70 0.56 1.17 4.81
CA ALA A 70 -0.29 0.13 4.25
C ALA A 70 -0.53 -1.04 5.21
N VAL A 71 0.51 -1.50 5.90
CA VAL A 71 0.40 -2.55 6.92
C VAL A 71 -0.47 -2.10 8.09
N ARG A 72 -0.23 -0.91 8.64
CA ARG A 72 -1.08 -0.35 9.71
C ARG A 72 -2.54 -0.23 9.30
N CYS A 73 -2.82 0.19 8.07
CA CYS A 73 -4.19 0.26 7.53
C CYS A 73 -4.84 -1.13 7.51
N TRP A 74 -4.13 -2.15 7.04
CA TRP A 74 -4.64 -3.51 7.00
C TRP A 74 -4.86 -4.10 8.39
N GLU A 75 -3.95 -3.87 9.34
CA GLU A 75 -4.09 -4.27 10.74
C GLU A 75 -5.33 -3.63 11.37
N ALA A 76 -5.50 -2.31 11.19
CA ALA A 76 -6.68 -1.59 11.67
C ALA A 76 -8.00 -2.04 11.01
N LEU A 77 -7.93 -2.71 9.86
CA LEU A 77 -9.07 -3.35 9.19
C LEU A 77 -9.39 -4.75 9.70
N ALA A 78 -8.66 -5.30 10.69
CA ALA A 78 -8.88 -6.67 11.19
C ALA A 78 -10.34 -6.96 11.57
N ALA A 79 -10.98 -6.05 12.31
CA ALA A 79 -12.39 -6.20 12.69
C ALA A 79 -13.34 -6.20 11.48
N VAL A 80 -13.06 -5.37 10.46
CA VAL A 80 -13.84 -5.35 9.21
C VAL A 80 -13.66 -6.66 8.46
N ARG A 81 -12.42 -7.15 8.33
CA ARG A 81 -12.09 -8.42 7.67
C ARG A 81 -12.79 -9.60 8.34
N GLN A 82 -12.79 -9.66 9.67
CA GLN A 82 -13.50 -10.70 10.44
C GLN A 82 -15.02 -10.64 10.21
N LEU A 83 -15.62 -9.45 10.23
CA LEU A 83 -17.04 -9.27 9.96
C LEU A 83 -17.43 -9.72 8.54
N VAL A 84 -16.61 -9.39 7.55
CA VAL A 84 -16.81 -9.81 6.16
C VAL A 84 -16.65 -11.33 6.02
N ALA A 85 -15.60 -11.91 6.60
CA ALA A 85 -15.33 -13.35 6.55
C ALA A 85 -16.41 -14.20 7.26
N SER A 86 -17.12 -13.63 8.24
CA SER A 86 -18.23 -14.30 8.92
C SER A 86 -19.48 -14.51 8.04
N LYS A 87 -19.48 -13.98 6.81
CA LYS A 87 -20.60 -14.05 5.87
C LYS A 87 -20.20 -14.77 4.58
N PRO A 88 -21.11 -15.56 3.99
CA PRO A 88 -20.88 -16.12 2.67
C PRO A 88 -20.75 -15.02 1.61
N ALA A 89 -19.99 -15.29 0.56
CA ALA A 89 -19.77 -14.36 -0.54
C ALA A 89 -21.11 -13.89 -1.13
N GLY A 90 -21.28 -12.58 -1.31
CA GLY A 90 -22.52 -11.98 -1.81
C GLY A 90 -23.63 -11.76 -0.77
N ALA A 91 -23.48 -12.23 0.48
CA ALA A 91 -24.51 -12.09 1.52
C ALA A 91 -24.32 -10.84 2.43
N LEU A 92 -23.53 -9.86 2.00
CA LEU A 92 -23.26 -8.65 2.77
C LEU A 92 -24.47 -7.70 2.71
N GLY A 93 -25.39 -7.86 3.66
CA GLY A 93 -26.54 -6.99 3.79
C GLY A 93 -26.17 -5.52 4.08
N PRO A 94 -27.05 -4.55 3.74
CA PRO A 94 -26.75 -3.12 3.78
C PRO A 94 -26.38 -2.60 5.18
N ARG A 95 -26.99 -3.18 6.23
CA ARG A 95 -26.68 -2.82 7.63
C ARG A 95 -25.24 -3.18 8.01
N LEU A 96 -24.77 -4.35 7.56
CA LEU A 96 -23.42 -4.82 7.86
C LEU A 96 -22.39 -4.03 7.04
N ALA A 97 -22.66 -3.80 5.74
CA ALA A 97 -21.82 -2.94 4.92
C ALA A 97 -21.64 -1.55 5.54
N ARG A 98 -22.73 -0.93 6.03
CA ARG A 98 -22.68 0.36 6.74
C ARG A 98 -21.83 0.29 8.01
N ARG A 99 -21.97 -0.77 8.82
CA ARG A 99 -21.15 -0.98 10.03
C ARG A 99 -19.67 -1.10 9.69
N CYS A 100 -19.33 -1.89 8.66
CA CYS A 100 -17.96 -2.04 8.17
C CYS A 100 -17.39 -0.68 7.71
N THR A 101 -18.15 0.11 6.95
CA THR A 101 -17.71 1.44 6.49
C THR A 101 -17.52 2.42 7.65
N MET A 102 -18.38 2.40 8.67
CA MET A 102 -18.17 3.22 9.88
C MET A 102 -16.90 2.80 10.65
N GLN A 103 -16.66 1.50 10.77
CA GLN A 103 -15.45 0.99 11.42
C GLN A 103 -14.18 1.37 10.64
N TYR A 104 -14.21 1.25 9.31
CA TYR A 104 -13.12 1.69 8.43
C TYR A 104 -12.81 3.19 8.60
N LYS A 105 -13.85 4.05 8.56
CA LYS A 105 -13.70 5.50 8.79
C LYS A 105 -13.03 5.81 10.13
N ARG A 106 -13.47 5.12 11.19
CA ARG A 106 -13.00 5.33 12.57
C ARG A 106 -11.58 4.81 12.79
N SER A 107 -11.22 3.69 12.16
CA SER A 107 -9.99 2.94 12.48
C SER A 107 -8.85 3.21 11.50
N VAL A 108 -9.15 3.67 10.28
CA VAL A 108 -8.14 3.86 9.23
C VAL A 108 -8.11 5.28 8.70
N LEU A 109 -9.23 5.76 8.14
CA LEU A 109 -9.23 7.02 7.38
C LEU A 109 -8.76 8.20 8.22
N ARG A 110 -9.38 8.41 9.38
CA ARG A 110 -8.98 9.51 10.28
C ARG A 110 -7.65 9.27 11.01
N PRO A 111 -7.45 8.14 11.71
CA PRO A 111 -6.27 7.98 12.57
C PRO A 111 -4.99 7.60 11.81
N ILE A 112 -5.08 6.94 10.65
CA ILE A 112 -3.89 6.47 9.93
C ILE A 112 -3.65 7.34 8.70
N LEU A 113 -4.65 7.44 7.83
CA LEU A 113 -4.53 8.13 6.54
C LEU A 113 -4.72 9.65 6.66
N ARG A 114 -5.21 10.12 7.81
CA ARG A 114 -5.50 11.54 8.10
C ARG A 114 -6.46 12.17 7.07
N ILE A 115 -7.35 11.34 6.52
CA ILE A 115 -8.43 11.74 5.64
C ILE A 115 -9.68 12.00 6.48
N ALA A 116 -10.07 13.27 6.57
CA ALA A 116 -11.30 13.68 7.24
C ALA A 116 -12.53 13.61 6.33
N ASP A 117 -12.33 13.84 5.03
CA ASP A 117 -13.39 13.92 4.02
C ASP A 117 -13.37 12.72 3.06
N MET A 118 -14.51 12.05 2.95
CA MET A 118 -14.72 10.91 2.07
C MET A 118 -14.65 11.26 0.59
N ALA A 119 -14.91 12.52 0.21
CA ALA A 119 -14.79 12.94 -1.18
C ALA A 119 -13.36 12.80 -1.72
N ARG A 120 -12.36 12.76 -0.83
CA ARG A 120 -10.95 12.53 -1.16
C ARG A 120 -10.58 11.05 -1.27
N VAL A 121 -11.49 10.14 -0.95
CA VAL A 121 -11.28 8.70 -1.02
C VAL A 121 -11.80 8.20 -2.39
N PRO A 122 -10.98 7.48 -3.16
CA PRO A 122 -11.41 6.86 -4.41
C PRO A 122 -12.68 6.01 -4.23
N PRO A 123 -13.62 6.01 -5.19
CA PRO A 123 -14.93 5.38 -5.06
C PRO A 123 -14.84 3.89 -4.67
N GLU A 124 -13.86 3.17 -5.19
CA GLU A 124 -13.60 1.75 -4.93
C GLU A 124 -13.15 1.47 -3.48
N LEU A 125 -12.75 2.51 -2.75
CA LEU A 125 -12.28 2.43 -1.36
C LEU A 125 -13.23 3.15 -0.40
N GLN A 126 -14.38 3.63 -0.87
CA GLN A 126 -15.34 4.31 0.00
C GLN A 126 -16.09 3.36 0.93
N SER A 127 -16.17 2.08 0.54
CA SER A 127 -16.78 1.03 1.35
C SER A 127 -15.72 0.34 2.23
N GLY A 128 -16.08 0.05 3.48
CA GLY A 128 -15.21 -0.68 4.40
C GLY A 128 -14.84 -2.09 3.88
N PRO A 129 -15.79 -2.89 3.36
CA PRO A 129 -15.50 -4.21 2.80
C PRO A 129 -14.54 -4.16 1.61
N ASP A 130 -14.75 -3.25 0.65
CA ASP A 130 -13.90 -3.16 -0.55
C ASP A 130 -12.50 -2.67 -0.19
N ALA A 131 -12.39 -1.69 0.72
CA ALA A 131 -11.11 -1.27 1.27
C ALA A 131 -10.38 -2.45 1.94
N ALA A 132 -11.08 -3.24 2.76
CA ALA A 132 -10.51 -4.43 3.40
C ALA A 132 -10.02 -5.48 2.39
N ALA A 133 -10.74 -5.66 1.28
CA ALA A 133 -10.34 -6.55 0.20
C ALA A 133 -9.07 -6.04 -0.50
N GLN A 134 -9.02 -4.77 -0.91
CA GLN A 134 -7.86 -4.19 -1.59
C GLN A 134 -6.60 -4.18 -0.72
N PHE A 135 -6.70 -3.76 0.54
CA PHE A 135 -5.56 -3.84 1.47
C PHE A 135 -5.09 -5.28 1.71
N SER A 136 -6.01 -6.25 1.74
CA SER A 136 -5.64 -7.66 1.87
C SER A 136 -4.94 -8.20 0.62
N ALA A 137 -5.40 -7.81 -0.57
CA ALA A 137 -4.76 -8.18 -1.82
C ALA A 137 -3.35 -7.57 -1.96
N LEU A 138 -3.16 -6.31 -1.55
CA LEU A 138 -1.84 -5.68 -1.50
C LEU A 138 -0.89 -6.45 -0.57
N LEU A 139 -1.34 -6.81 0.64
CA LEU A 139 -0.50 -7.55 1.58
C LEU A 139 -0.28 -9.01 1.18
N ALA A 140 -1.23 -9.64 0.48
CA ALA A 140 -1.01 -10.95 -0.11
C ALA A 140 0.09 -10.91 -1.18
N ARG A 141 0.13 -9.84 -2.00
CA ARG A 141 1.23 -9.61 -2.95
C ARG A 141 2.56 -9.42 -2.24
N MET A 142 2.59 -8.63 -1.16
CA MET A 142 3.78 -8.49 -0.32
C MET A 142 4.24 -9.83 0.27
N ALA A 143 3.31 -10.64 0.77
CA ALA A 143 3.63 -11.93 1.36
C ALA A 143 4.18 -12.92 0.31
N ALA A 144 3.61 -12.94 -0.90
CA ALA A 144 4.12 -13.74 -2.02
C ALA A 144 5.54 -13.30 -2.40
N ALA A 145 5.78 -11.99 -2.43
CA ALA A 145 7.12 -11.44 -2.63
C ALA A 145 8.11 -11.77 -1.51
N CYS A 146 7.62 -11.88 -0.28
CA CYS A 146 8.44 -12.25 0.88
C CYS A 146 8.71 -13.75 1.01
N ALA A 147 7.94 -14.59 0.30
CA ALA A 147 8.12 -16.04 0.26
C ALA A 147 9.32 -16.46 -0.61
N GLU A 148 9.89 -15.52 -1.39
CA GLU A 148 11.20 -15.69 -2.02
C GLU A 148 12.28 -15.84 -0.92
N PRO A 149 13.22 -16.78 -1.06
CA PRO A 149 14.05 -17.32 0.03
C PRO A 149 14.91 -16.29 0.81
N GLY A 150 15.09 -15.07 0.31
CA GLY A 150 15.81 -13.98 0.99
C GLY A 150 14.96 -13.13 1.95
N VAL A 151 13.64 -13.36 2.02
CA VAL A 151 12.68 -12.42 2.64
C VAL A 151 11.77 -13.13 3.68
N ALA A 152 12.00 -14.40 4.01
CA ALA A 152 11.22 -15.09 5.05
C ALA A 152 11.58 -14.65 6.49
N ALA A 153 12.67 -13.91 6.69
CA ALA A 153 13.22 -13.53 8.00
C ALA A 153 12.50 -12.36 8.70
N TRP A 154 11.48 -11.74 8.10
CA TRP A 154 10.86 -10.48 8.58
C TRP A 154 9.79 -10.62 9.65
N ARG A 155 9.42 -11.84 10.02
CA ARG A 155 8.30 -12.09 10.94
C ARG A 155 8.71 -12.12 12.43
N GLY A 156 9.89 -11.59 12.76
CA GLY A 156 10.40 -11.48 14.13
C GLY A 156 10.07 -10.15 14.77
#